data_AF-A0A382XII3-F1
#
_entry.id   AF-A0A382XII3-F1
#
_cell.length_a   1.000
_cell.length_b   1.000
_cell.length_c   1.000
_cell.angle_alpha   90.00
_cell.angle_beta   90.00
_cell.angle_gamma   90.00
#
_symmetry.space_group_name_H-M   'P 1'
#
loop_
_entity.id
_entity.type
_entity.pdbx_description
1 polymer ?
#
loop_
_entity_poly.entity_id
_entity_poly.type
_entity_poly.pdbx_seq_one_letter_code
_entity_poly.pdbx_strand_id
1 'polypeptide(L)'
;MDKEELIDLTSKIDKYSCPHIINFHCHTNFSDGSMCPEDLLDQAFRNKLQFLSITDHHSILAHKYISDKGLLKKYPKNSFTLIPGIEINCLLKGCLVHVLGLGIDINSESLSPYILGESPIGNDLQINSVTRAIEIAGGLSFLAHPARYRIPFDILIP
;
A
#
# COMPACT_ATOMS: atom_id res chain seq x y z
N MET A 1 -7.30 9.83 8.69
CA MET A 1 -8.24 9.32 7.69
C MET A 1 -8.82 8.03 8.22
N ASP A 2 -10.13 7.95 8.35
CA ASP A 2 -10.80 6.70 8.71
C ASP A 2 -11.13 5.85 7.48
N LYS A 3 -11.75 4.67 7.71
CA LYS A 3 -12.07 3.72 6.65
C LYS A 3 -13.14 4.25 5.68
N GLU A 4 -14.13 5.01 6.17
CA GLU A 4 -15.21 5.54 5.33
C GLU A 4 -14.67 6.65 4.42
N GLU A 5 -13.84 7.54 4.96
CA GLU A 5 -13.12 8.55 4.19
C GLU A 5 -12.23 7.93 3.12
N LEU A 6 -11.54 6.82 3.43
CA LEU A 6 -10.68 6.12 2.47
C LEU A 6 -11.51 5.44 1.37
N ILE A 7 -12.67 4.87 1.69
CA ILE A 7 -13.61 4.33 0.70
C ILE A 7 -14.10 5.44 -0.23
N ASP A 8 -14.56 6.57 0.33
CA ASP A 8 -15.02 7.72 -0.44
C ASP A 8 -13.92 8.25 -1.38
N LEU A 9 -12.69 8.43 -0.86
CA LEU A 9 -11.53 8.84 -1.66
C LEU A 9 -11.25 7.87 -2.80
N THR A 10 -11.17 6.57 -2.49
CA THR A 10 -10.79 5.55 -3.48
C THR A 10 -11.87 5.32 -4.54
N SER A 11 -13.14 5.54 -4.21
CA SER A 11 -14.26 5.47 -5.15
C SER A 11 -14.26 6.56 -6.23
N LYS A 12 -13.53 7.66 -5.99
CA LYS A 12 -13.45 8.83 -6.89
C LYS A 12 -12.16 8.85 -7.73
N ILE A 13 -11.29 7.86 -7.56
CA ILE A 13 -10.02 7.80 -8.29
C ILE A 13 -10.29 7.55 -9.78
N ASP A 14 -9.59 8.32 -10.60
CA ASP A 14 -9.59 8.18 -12.05
C ASP A 14 -8.17 8.30 -12.63
N LYS A 15 -8.08 8.25 -13.96
CA LYS A 15 -6.81 8.37 -14.70
C LYS A 15 -6.08 9.71 -14.54
N TYR A 16 -6.73 10.74 -13.99
CA TYR A 16 -6.12 12.06 -13.74
C TYR A 16 -5.64 12.21 -12.30
N SER A 17 -6.01 11.28 -11.42
CA SER A 17 -5.67 11.31 -9.99
C SER A 17 -4.17 11.06 -9.75
N CYS A 18 -3.58 10.06 -10.42
CA CYS A 18 -2.14 9.76 -10.33
C CYS A 18 -1.42 10.26 -11.61
N PRO A 19 -0.23 10.90 -11.51
CA PRO A 19 0.58 11.15 -10.31
C PRO A 19 0.41 12.57 -9.75
N HIS A 20 -0.73 13.23 -9.96
CA HIS A 20 -0.89 14.66 -9.66
C HIS A 20 -1.53 14.96 -8.30
N ILE A 21 -2.48 14.13 -7.88
CA ILE A 21 -3.25 14.29 -6.64
C ILE A 21 -2.86 13.18 -5.65
N ILE A 22 -2.65 11.96 -6.17
CA ILE A 22 -2.36 10.78 -5.35
C ILE A 22 -1.16 10.00 -5.87
N ASN A 23 -0.53 9.24 -4.98
CA ASN A 23 0.26 8.07 -5.32
C ASN A 23 0.09 7.01 -4.22
N PHE A 24 -0.53 5.88 -4.55
CA PHE A 24 -0.80 4.78 -3.60
C PHE A 24 -0.01 3.51 -3.88
N HIS A 25 0.90 3.55 -4.85
CA HIS A 25 1.70 2.39 -5.21
C HIS A 25 3.14 2.83 -5.45
N CYS A 26 3.90 2.97 -4.36
CA CYS A 26 5.31 3.32 -4.42
C CYS A 26 6.12 2.60 -3.34
N HIS A 27 7.39 2.41 -3.66
CA HIS A 27 8.34 1.61 -2.88
C HIS A 27 9.50 2.47 -2.43
N THR A 28 10.01 2.17 -1.23
CA THR A 28 11.22 2.74 -0.67
C THR A 28 12.32 1.69 -0.62
N ASN A 29 13.51 2.11 -0.22
CA ASN A 29 14.64 1.22 0.05
C ASN A 29 14.46 0.30 1.28
N PHE A 30 13.31 0.35 1.97
CA PHE A 30 12.92 -0.68 2.95
C PHE A 30 12.29 -1.91 2.29
N SER A 31 12.12 -1.91 0.97
CA SER A 31 11.89 -3.09 0.14
C SER A 31 12.78 -3.07 -1.11
N ASP A 32 12.22 -2.80 -2.29
CA ASP A 32 12.92 -2.81 -3.59
C ASP A 32 12.92 -1.44 -4.30
N GLY A 33 12.43 -0.40 -3.64
CA GLY A 33 12.46 0.97 -4.15
C GLY A 33 13.85 1.61 -4.09
N SER A 34 14.07 2.64 -4.91
CA SER A 34 15.37 3.33 -4.98
C SER A 34 15.51 4.53 -4.03
N MET A 35 14.40 5.05 -3.50
CA MET A 35 14.38 6.25 -2.66
C MET A 35 14.23 5.88 -1.17
N CYS A 36 14.84 6.64 -0.28
CA CYS A 36 14.53 6.53 1.14
C CYS A 36 13.17 7.18 1.46
N PRO A 37 12.55 6.89 2.61
CA PRO A 37 11.30 7.51 3.00
C PRO A 37 11.32 9.04 3.00
N GLU A 38 12.41 9.68 3.45
CA GLU A 38 12.56 11.14 3.43
C GLU A 38 12.46 11.71 2.02
N ASP A 39 13.24 11.16 1.09
CA ASP A 39 13.29 11.67 -0.29
C ASP A 39 11.93 11.53 -0.96
N LEU A 40 11.22 10.44 -0.66
CA LEU A 40 9.89 10.15 -1.20
C LEU A 40 8.83 11.12 -0.63
N LEU A 41 8.89 11.41 0.67
CA LEU A 41 8.03 12.43 1.30
C LEU A 41 8.33 13.84 0.75
N ASP A 42 9.61 14.18 0.55
CA ASP A 42 10.02 15.46 -0.04
C ASP A 42 9.56 15.59 -1.51
N GLN A 43 9.58 14.49 -2.26
CA GLN A 43 9.05 14.47 -3.62
C GLN A 43 7.53 14.64 -3.63
N ALA A 44 6.80 13.95 -2.75
CA ALA A 44 5.35 14.09 -2.63
C ALA A 44 4.94 15.53 -2.29
N PHE A 45 5.64 16.16 -1.34
CA PHE A 45 5.43 17.56 -0.98
C PHE A 45 5.69 18.51 -2.16
N ARG A 46 6.83 18.38 -2.84
CA ARG A 46 7.17 19.22 -4.01
C ARG A 46 6.18 19.08 -5.16
N ASN A 47 5.69 17.86 -5.38
CA ASN A 47 4.70 17.56 -6.41
C ASN A 47 3.27 17.95 -5.99
N LYS A 48 3.07 18.44 -4.76
CA LYS A 48 1.77 18.84 -4.21
C LYS A 48 0.75 17.70 -4.22
N LEU A 49 1.20 16.47 -4.02
CA LEU A 49 0.29 15.35 -3.80
C LEU A 49 -0.55 15.65 -2.55
N GLN A 50 -1.83 15.29 -2.59
CA GLN A 50 -2.71 15.38 -1.42
C GLN A 50 -2.69 14.09 -0.60
N PHE A 51 -2.52 12.95 -1.27
CA PHE A 51 -2.51 11.64 -0.62
C PHE A 51 -1.35 10.78 -1.14
N LEU A 52 -0.64 10.14 -0.22
CA LEU A 52 0.48 9.27 -0.50
C LEU A 52 0.33 7.97 0.30
N SER A 53 0.67 6.83 -0.29
CA SER A 53 0.88 5.59 0.46
C SER A 53 2.19 4.96 0.03
N ILE A 54 3.01 4.60 1.02
CA ILE A 54 4.18 3.75 0.81
C ILE A 54 3.70 2.32 0.96
N THR A 55 3.87 1.52 -0.09
CA THR A 55 3.37 0.14 -0.19
C THR A 55 4.52 -0.82 -0.42
N ASP A 56 5.58 -0.71 0.40
CA ASP A 56 6.76 -1.57 0.32
C ASP A 56 6.38 -3.06 0.27
N HIS A 57 7.13 -3.83 -0.52
CA HIS A 57 6.95 -5.27 -0.63
C HIS A 57 7.22 -5.96 0.70
N HIS A 58 6.19 -6.62 1.24
CA HIS A 58 6.25 -7.42 2.48
C HIS A 58 6.92 -6.71 3.66
N SER A 59 6.76 -5.38 3.77
CA SER A 59 7.43 -4.57 4.76
C SER A 59 6.59 -3.36 5.16
N ILE A 60 6.61 -3.06 6.46
CA ILE A 60 6.01 -1.84 7.05
C ILE A 60 7.08 -0.95 7.71
N LEU A 61 8.36 -1.29 7.50
CA LEU A 61 9.46 -0.67 8.23
C LEU A 61 9.62 0.82 7.90
N ALA A 62 9.32 1.22 6.66
CA ALA A 62 9.28 2.63 6.26
C ALA A 62 8.29 3.44 7.12
N HIS A 63 7.11 2.90 7.41
CA HIS A 63 6.10 3.58 8.24
C HIS A 63 6.58 3.75 9.69
N LYS A 64 7.18 2.70 10.27
CA LYS A 64 7.79 2.75 11.61
C LYS A 64 8.91 3.79 11.65
N TYR A 65 9.80 3.76 10.68
CA TYR A 65 10.90 4.71 10.54
C TYR A 65 10.41 6.17 10.45
N ILE A 66 9.41 6.44 9.62
CA ILE A 66 8.79 7.77 9.49
C ILE A 66 8.22 8.25 10.82
N SER A 67 7.52 7.37 11.55
CA SER A 67 6.93 7.66 12.85
C SER A 67 8.01 7.96 13.89
N ASP A 68 8.98 7.06 14.06
CA ASP A 68 10.04 7.16 15.07
C ASP A 68 10.92 8.40 14.87
N LYS A 69 11.20 8.76 13.62
CA LYS A 69 11.95 9.97 13.27
C LYS A 69 11.07 11.23 13.23
N GLY A 70 9.75 11.08 13.30
CA GLY A 70 8.80 12.18 13.20
C GLY A 70 8.90 12.95 11.89
N LEU A 71 9.20 12.29 10.77
CA LEU A 71 9.54 12.94 9.49
C LEU A 71 8.41 13.84 8.97
N LEU A 72 7.15 13.46 9.20
CA LEU A 72 5.99 14.26 8.79
C LEU A 72 5.95 15.66 9.43
N LYS A 73 6.64 15.87 10.58
CA LYS A 73 6.72 17.18 11.24
C LYS A 73 7.53 18.22 10.45
N LYS A 74 8.29 17.79 9.44
CA LYS A 74 9.05 18.69 8.55
C LYS A 74 8.17 19.52 7.63
N TYR A 75 6.95 19.05 7.35
CA TYR A 75 6.03 19.70 6.41
C TYR A 75 4.97 20.53 7.16
N PRO A 76 4.45 21.61 6.55
CA PRO A 76 3.30 22.31 7.08
C PRO A 76 2.13 21.34 7.33
N LYS A 77 1.35 21.60 8.39
CA LYS A 77 0.14 20.80 8.67
C LYS A 77 -0.76 20.77 7.43
N ASN A 78 -1.33 19.60 7.16
CA ASN A 78 -2.24 19.36 6.03
C ASN A 78 -1.63 19.56 4.63
N SER A 79 -0.30 19.49 4.49
CA SER A 79 0.34 19.53 3.17
C SER A 79 -0.05 18.32 2.32
N PHE A 80 -0.07 17.14 2.92
CA PHE A 80 -0.52 15.88 2.34
C PHE A 80 -0.83 14.89 3.46
N THR A 81 -1.56 13.83 3.13
CA THR A 81 -1.85 12.72 4.05
C THR A 81 -1.06 11.49 3.62
N LEU A 82 -0.23 10.98 4.53
CA LEU A 82 0.39 9.65 4.38
C LEU A 82 -0.60 8.59 4.91
N ILE A 83 -1.04 7.71 4.01
CA ILE A 83 -1.90 6.56 4.31
C ILE A 83 -1.00 5.34 4.45
N PRO A 84 -1.02 4.62 5.59
CA PRO A 84 -0.27 3.39 5.74
C PRO A 84 -0.65 2.36 4.69
N GLY A 85 0.34 1.66 4.13
CA GLY A 85 0.10 0.64 3.12
C GLY A 85 1.20 -0.40 3.03
N ILE A 86 0.94 -1.45 2.25
CA ILE A 86 1.82 -2.59 2.01
C ILE A 86 1.48 -3.23 0.66
N GLU A 87 2.46 -3.81 -0.05
CA GLU A 87 2.21 -4.69 -1.20
C GLU A 87 2.56 -6.14 -0.85
N ILE A 88 1.58 -7.03 -0.99
CA ILE A 88 1.69 -8.45 -0.63
C ILE A 88 1.51 -9.32 -1.87
N ASN A 89 2.48 -10.20 -2.11
CA ASN A 89 2.38 -11.28 -3.09
C ASN A 89 1.34 -12.32 -2.68
N CYS A 90 0.58 -12.79 -3.66
CA CYS A 90 -0.62 -13.55 -3.42
C CYS A 90 -0.92 -14.49 -4.60
N LEU A 91 -1.49 -15.66 -4.35
CA LEU A 91 -2.05 -16.55 -5.36
C LEU A 91 -3.56 -16.31 -5.53
N LEU A 92 -3.94 -15.89 -6.73
CA LEU A 92 -5.34 -15.73 -7.16
C LEU A 92 -5.57 -16.58 -8.41
N LYS A 93 -6.47 -17.57 -8.31
CA LYS A 93 -6.81 -18.49 -9.43
C LYS A 93 -5.56 -19.14 -10.08
N GLY A 94 -4.55 -19.47 -9.28
CA GLY A 94 -3.30 -20.06 -9.76
C GLY A 94 -2.31 -19.07 -10.39
N CYS A 95 -2.63 -17.77 -10.43
CA CYS A 95 -1.72 -16.71 -10.84
C CYS A 95 -1.12 -16.02 -9.61
N LEU A 96 0.21 -15.83 -9.63
CA LEU A 96 0.89 -15.01 -8.65
C LEU A 96 0.65 -13.54 -8.98
N VAL A 97 -0.13 -12.89 -8.14
CA VAL A 97 -0.52 -11.49 -8.22
C VAL A 97 0.00 -10.71 -7.01
N HIS A 98 -0.08 -9.39 -7.08
CA HIS A 98 0.23 -8.50 -5.97
C HIS A 98 -1.05 -7.79 -5.52
N VAL A 99 -1.22 -7.69 -4.20
CA VAL A 99 -2.33 -7.00 -3.56
C VAL A 99 -1.79 -5.86 -2.71
N LEU A 100 -2.32 -4.66 -2.94
CA LEU A 100 -2.08 -3.51 -2.07
C LEU A 100 -3.06 -3.57 -0.90
N GLY A 101 -2.56 -3.43 0.33
CA GLY A 101 -3.35 -3.10 1.50
C GLY A 101 -3.19 -1.62 1.81
N LEU A 102 -4.27 -0.83 1.80
CA LEU A 102 -4.26 0.60 2.13
C LEU A 102 -5.07 0.90 3.39
N GLY A 103 -4.59 1.82 4.22
CA GLY A 103 -5.26 2.20 5.47
C GLY A 103 -5.12 1.13 6.57
N ILE A 104 -4.05 0.35 6.54
CA ILE A 104 -3.78 -0.71 7.51
C ILE A 104 -3.28 -0.17 8.85
N ASP A 105 -3.68 -0.80 9.95
CA ASP A 105 -2.97 -0.70 11.22
C ASP A 105 -1.68 -1.52 11.15
N ILE A 106 -0.56 -0.82 11.08
CA ILE A 106 0.79 -1.40 11.00
C ILE A 106 1.19 -2.19 12.25
N ASN A 107 0.42 -2.13 13.34
CA ASN A 107 0.63 -2.92 14.55
C ASN A 107 -0.30 -4.13 14.63
N SER A 108 -1.17 -4.36 13.64
CA SER A 108 -2.07 -5.50 13.63
C SER A 108 -1.30 -6.81 13.52
N GLU A 109 -1.51 -7.72 14.48
CA GLU A 109 -0.90 -9.05 14.50
C GLU A 109 -1.25 -9.89 13.26
N SER A 110 -2.38 -9.59 12.62
CA SER A 110 -2.82 -10.25 11.39
C SER A 110 -1.84 -10.08 10.22
N LEU A 111 -1.01 -9.04 10.24
CA LEU A 111 -0.01 -8.77 9.22
C LEU A 111 1.29 -9.54 9.43
N SER A 112 1.49 -10.20 10.57
CA SER A 112 2.77 -10.87 10.93
C SER A 112 3.33 -11.80 9.85
N PRO A 113 2.53 -12.63 9.14
CA PRO A 113 3.05 -13.49 8.08
C PRO A 113 3.56 -12.73 6.85
N TYR A 114 3.17 -11.46 6.70
CA TYR A 114 3.32 -10.67 5.47
C TYR A 114 4.32 -9.53 5.61
N ILE A 115 4.95 -9.35 6.78
CA ILE A 115 5.90 -8.25 7.05
C ILE A 115 7.33 -8.75 7.27
N LEU A 116 7.67 -9.91 6.71
CA LEU A 116 8.95 -10.59 6.90
C LEU A 116 9.99 -10.24 5.82
N GLY A 117 9.67 -9.37 4.86
CA GLY A 117 10.52 -9.03 3.71
C GLY A 117 10.54 -10.08 2.60
N GLU A 118 9.83 -11.20 2.78
CA GLU A 118 9.74 -12.29 1.82
C GLU A 118 8.28 -12.64 1.52
N SER A 119 8.05 -13.31 0.39
CA SER A 119 6.70 -13.75 0.02
C SER A 119 6.17 -14.79 1.00
N PRO A 120 4.88 -14.70 1.39
CA PRO A 120 4.24 -15.75 2.18
C PRO A 120 4.19 -17.05 1.36
N ILE A 121 4.04 -18.18 2.05
CA ILE A 121 3.96 -19.51 1.44
C ILE A 121 2.72 -20.26 1.93
N GLY A 122 2.37 -21.35 1.25
CA GLY A 122 1.27 -22.22 1.66
C GLY A 122 -0.08 -21.49 1.71
N ASN A 123 -0.75 -21.55 2.86
CA ASN A 123 -2.08 -20.98 3.05
C ASN A 123 -2.06 -19.45 3.10
N ASP A 124 -0.99 -18.84 3.62
CA ASP A 124 -0.87 -17.39 3.72
C ASP A 124 -0.70 -16.75 2.34
N LEU A 125 -0.16 -17.49 1.37
CA LEU A 125 -0.07 -17.01 -0.02
C LEU A 125 -1.45 -16.87 -0.68
N GLN A 126 -2.51 -17.53 -0.20
CA GLN A 126 -3.82 -17.51 -0.85
C GLN A 126 -4.52 -16.15 -0.71
N ILE A 127 -5.21 -15.70 -1.77
CA ILE A 127 -5.94 -14.42 -1.78
C ILE A 127 -6.86 -14.20 -0.59
N ASN A 128 -7.61 -15.23 -0.20
CA ASN A 128 -8.54 -15.12 0.93
C ASN A 128 -7.80 -14.85 2.24
N SER A 129 -6.61 -15.41 2.44
CA SER A 129 -5.79 -15.19 3.64
C SER A 129 -5.23 -13.77 3.64
N VAL A 130 -4.70 -13.32 2.50
CA VAL A 130 -4.12 -11.98 2.33
C VAL A 130 -5.17 -10.90 2.55
N THR A 131 -6.31 -10.97 1.84
CA THR A 131 -7.37 -9.95 1.98
C THR A 131 -8.00 -9.96 3.36
N ARG A 132 -8.12 -11.14 3.99
CA ARG A 132 -8.63 -11.26 5.36
C ARG A 132 -7.68 -10.63 6.36
N ALA A 133 -6.38 -10.81 6.21
CA ALA A 133 -5.39 -10.16 7.06
C ALA A 133 -5.45 -8.62 6.91
N ILE A 134 -5.50 -8.11 5.67
CA ILE A 134 -5.66 -6.67 5.40
C ILE A 134 -6.96 -6.14 6.04
N GLU A 135 -8.06 -6.87 5.92
CA GLU A 135 -9.36 -6.51 6.50
C GLU A 135 -9.30 -6.46 8.04
N ILE A 136 -8.68 -7.46 8.69
CA ILE A 136 -8.50 -7.49 10.15
C ILE A 136 -7.60 -6.33 10.60
N ALA A 137 -6.61 -5.95 9.80
CA ALA A 137 -5.81 -4.75 10.01
C ALA A 137 -6.57 -3.44 9.70
N GLY A 138 -7.85 -3.50 9.31
CA GLY A 138 -8.70 -2.34 9.04
C GLY A 138 -8.58 -1.77 7.62
N GLY A 139 -7.68 -2.32 6.79
CA GLY A 139 -7.37 -1.81 5.47
C GLY A 139 -8.35 -2.23 4.36
N LEU A 140 -8.14 -1.64 3.20
CA LEU A 140 -8.78 -1.98 1.93
C LEU A 140 -7.78 -2.70 1.03
N SER A 141 -8.26 -3.71 0.29
CA SER A 141 -7.44 -4.51 -0.63
C SER A 141 -7.65 -4.07 -2.09
N PHE A 142 -6.56 -3.89 -2.83
CA PHE A 142 -6.60 -3.56 -4.26
C PHE A 142 -5.68 -4.48 -5.06
N LEU A 143 -6.13 -4.96 -6.22
CA LEU A 143 -5.28 -5.71 -7.13
C LEU A 143 -4.29 -4.76 -7.82
N ALA A 144 -2.99 -4.98 -7.63
CA ALA A 144 -1.94 -4.18 -8.24
C ALA A 144 -1.66 -4.65 -9.69
N HIS A 145 -1.39 -3.68 -10.57
CA HIS A 145 -1.04 -3.87 -12.00
C HIS A 145 -1.83 -4.99 -12.71
N PRO A 146 -3.19 -4.98 -12.68
CA PRO A 146 -4.01 -6.09 -13.19
C PRO A 146 -3.77 -6.43 -14.66
N ALA A 147 -3.34 -5.46 -15.47
CA ALA A 147 -3.02 -5.67 -16.89
C ALA A 147 -1.69 -6.43 -17.13
N ARG A 148 -0.87 -6.67 -16.10
CA ARG A 148 0.40 -7.42 -16.20
C ARG A 148 0.18 -8.92 -16.27
N TYR A 149 -0.91 -9.41 -15.71
CA TYR A 149 -1.15 -10.85 -15.57
C TYR A 149 -1.66 -11.46 -16.87
N ARG A 150 -1.29 -12.71 -17.14
CA ARG A 150 -1.72 -13.46 -18.33
C ARG A 150 -3.13 -14.04 -18.20
N ILE A 151 -3.94 -13.48 -17.31
CA ILE A 151 -5.33 -13.87 -17.06
C ILE A 151 -6.21 -12.65 -17.39
N PRO A 152 -7.33 -12.85 -18.13
CA PRO A 152 -8.31 -11.80 -18.39
C PRO A 152 -8.78 -11.04 -17.14
N PHE A 153 -9.04 -9.74 -17.29
CA PHE A 153 -9.38 -8.85 -16.17
C PHE A 153 -10.66 -9.27 -15.45
N ASP A 154 -11.64 -9.77 -16.19
CA ASP A 154 -12.95 -10.25 -15.73
C ASP A 154 -12.85 -11.49 -14.83
N ILE A 155 -11.72 -12.20 -14.87
CA ILE A 155 -11.44 -13.33 -13.99
C ILE A 155 -10.74 -12.87 -12.70
N LEU A 156 -9.88 -11.85 -12.79
CA LEU A 156 -9.10 -11.35 -11.66
C LEU A 156 -9.84 -10.31 -10.82
N ILE A 157 -10.74 -9.55 -11.44
CA ILE A 157 -11.58 -8.52 -10.84
C ILE A 157 -13.03 -8.87 -11.21
N PRO A 158 -13.67 -9.82 -10.48
CA PRO A 158 -15.04 -10.22 -10.74
C PRO A 158 -16.06 -9.13 -10.39
#